data_AF-A0A2E0QWL4-F1
#
_entry.id   AF-A0A2E0QWL4-F1
#
_cell.length_a   1.000
_cell.length_b   1.000
_cell.length_c   1.000
_cell.angle_alpha   90.00
_cell.angle_beta   90.00
_cell.angle_gamma   90.00
#
_symmetry.space_group_name_H-M   'P 1'
#
loop_
_entity.id
_entity.type
_entity.pdbx_description
1 polymer ?
#
loop_
_entity_poly.entity_id
_entity_poly.type
_entity_poly.pdbx_seq_one_letter_code
_entity_poly.pdbx_strand_id
1 'polypeptide(L)'
;MRAVHGGMLGYLNDKGHWPQMEEGKFKYNEEDFFEFWIKSTEPYGLSQESWLCPSDRSLEMKLSKQKKKYYGSYIATRFDRNPQTPYRWNQPWAMERGNFHKQGCHMVMPDGSVHSTMNPFYGR
;
A
#
# COMPACT_ATOMS: atom_id res chain seq x y z
N MET A 1 -7.64 -3.17 2.22
CA MET A 1 -6.79 -2.71 3.35
C MET A 1 -6.35 -3.85 4.28
N ARG A 2 -7.25 -4.59 4.96
CA ARG A 2 -6.83 -5.71 5.85
C ARG A 2 -6.06 -6.83 5.15
N ALA A 3 -6.43 -7.16 3.92
CA ALA A 3 -5.67 -8.10 3.10
C ALA A 3 -4.22 -7.60 2.92
N VAL A 4 -4.05 -6.32 2.52
CA VAL A 4 -2.74 -5.68 2.36
C VAL A 4 -1.92 -5.77 3.65
N HIS A 5 -2.52 -5.51 4.82
CA HIS A 5 -1.85 -5.72 6.11
C HIS A 5 -1.34 -7.15 6.26
N GLY A 6 -2.22 -8.14 6.07
CA GLY A 6 -1.89 -9.55 6.26
C GLY A 6 -0.77 -10.03 5.32
N GLY A 7 -0.79 -9.62 4.06
CA GLY A 7 0.26 -9.97 3.11
C GLY A 7 1.60 -9.30 3.39
N MET A 8 1.59 -8.02 3.78
CA MET A 8 2.81 -7.32 4.21
C MET A 8 3.38 -7.90 5.51
N LEU A 9 2.51 -8.29 6.45
CA LEU A 9 2.90 -9.00 7.67
C LEU A 9 3.49 -10.37 7.33
N GLY A 10 2.92 -11.09 6.37
CA GLY A 10 3.47 -12.34 5.84
C GLY A 10 4.89 -12.17 5.31
N TYR A 11 5.11 -11.14 4.47
CA TYR A 11 6.45 -10.79 3.98
C TYR A 11 7.41 -10.49 5.14
N LEU A 12 6.98 -9.65 6.09
CA LEU A 12 7.82 -9.22 7.21
C LEU A 12 8.22 -10.39 8.10
N ASN A 13 7.31 -11.33 8.33
CA ASN A 13 7.58 -12.53 9.12
C ASN A 13 8.54 -13.49 8.42
N ASP A 14 8.47 -13.62 7.09
CA ASP A 14 9.36 -14.50 6.33
C ASP A 14 10.76 -13.88 6.12
N LYS A 15 10.83 -12.59 5.77
CA LYS A 15 12.09 -11.92 5.42
C LYS A 15 12.77 -11.20 6.58
N GLY A 16 12.03 -10.90 7.65
CA GLY A 16 12.53 -10.14 8.80
C GLY A 16 12.78 -8.66 8.53
N HIS A 17 12.42 -8.15 7.36
CA HIS A 17 12.57 -6.74 6.96
C HIS A 17 11.48 -6.30 5.98
N TRP A 18 11.37 -5.00 5.72
CA TRP A 18 10.44 -4.44 4.72
C TRP A 18 10.93 -4.66 3.28
N PRO A 19 10.03 -4.80 2.28
CA PRO A 19 10.43 -4.83 0.88
C PRO A 19 11.29 -3.61 0.51
N GLN A 20 12.48 -3.85 -0.04
CA GLN A 20 13.40 -2.81 -0.47
C GLN A 20 13.38 -2.67 -1.99
N MET A 21 12.95 -1.51 -2.48
CA MET A 21 13.13 -1.15 -3.89
C MET A 21 14.61 -0.82 -4.16
N GLU A 22 15.02 -0.78 -5.43
CA GLU A 22 16.41 -0.51 -5.85
C GLU A 22 17.05 0.67 -5.09
N GLU A 23 18.17 0.40 -4.40
CA GLU A 23 18.91 1.41 -3.66
C GLU A 23 19.41 2.52 -4.60
N GLY A 24 19.17 3.78 -4.22
CA GLY A 24 19.58 4.96 -5.01
C GLY A 24 18.59 5.41 -6.09
N LYS A 25 17.55 4.63 -6.41
CA LYS A 25 16.47 5.06 -7.31
C LYS A 25 15.34 5.69 -6.49
N PHE A 26 15.15 6.99 -6.63
CA PHE A 26 14.09 7.72 -5.91
C PHE A 26 12.87 8.04 -6.77
N LYS A 27 13.02 7.96 -8.10
CA LYS A 27 11.94 8.19 -9.06
C LYS A 27 11.51 6.86 -9.66
N TYR A 28 10.29 6.46 -9.36
CA TYR A 28 9.61 5.35 -10.00
C TYR A 28 8.40 5.89 -10.74
N ASN A 29 8.14 5.36 -11.93
CA ASN A 29 6.81 5.50 -12.49
C ASN A 29 5.84 4.63 -11.65
N GLU A 30 4.55 4.89 -11.79
CA GLU A 30 3.53 4.17 -11.02
C GLU A 30 3.54 2.65 -11.26
N GLU A 31 3.82 2.22 -12.48
CA GLU A 31 3.81 0.81 -12.87
C GLU A 31 4.98 0.05 -12.23
N ASP A 32 6.20 0.59 -12.29
CA ASP A 32 7.38 0.03 -11.61
C ASP A 32 7.14 -0.12 -10.10
N PHE A 33 6.48 0.89 -9.50
CA PHE A 33 6.18 0.88 -8.07
C PHE A 33 5.23 -0.28 -7.72
N PHE A 34 4.10 -0.37 -8.42
CA PHE A 34 3.12 -1.42 -8.13
C PHE A 34 3.62 -2.81 -8.52
N GLU A 35 4.35 -2.93 -9.61
CA GLU A 35 4.97 -4.20 -10.03
C GLU A 35 5.83 -4.78 -8.90
N PHE A 36 6.71 -3.95 -8.33
CA PHE A 36 7.57 -4.37 -7.23
C PHE A 36 6.77 -4.85 -6.02
N TRP A 37 5.80 -4.06 -5.57
CA TRP A 37 5.03 -4.38 -4.37
C TRP A 37 4.14 -5.61 -4.55
N ILE A 38 3.49 -5.74 -5.70
CA ILE A 38 2.66 -6.89 -6.05
C ILE A 38 3.52 -8.14 -6.09
N LYS A 39 4.61 -8.16 -6.89
CA LYS A 39 5.49 -9.33 -6.99
C LYS A 39 6.12 -9.71 -5.65
N SER A 40 6.48 -8.73 -4.83
CA SER A 40 7.05 -8.99 -3.50
C SER A 40 6.04 -9.64 -2.56
N THR A 41 4.77 -9.30 -2.69
CA THR A 41 3.72 -9.72 -1.74
C THR A 41 2.80 -10.83 -2.27
N GLU A 42 2.89 -11.17 -3.55
CA GLU A 42 2.15 -12.24 -4.22
C GLU A 42 2.32 -13.62 -3.55
N PRO A 43 3.54 -14.03 -3.12
CA PRO A 43 3.71 -15.28 -2.36
C PRO A 43 2.95 -15.34 -1.04
N TYR A 44 2.53 -14.18 -0.51
CA TYR A 44 1.79 -14.04 0.74
C TYR A 44 0.31 -13.71 0.51
N GLY A 45 -0.19 -13.95 -0.71
CA GLY A 45 -1.62 -13.86 -1.04
C GLY A 45 -2.10 -12.49 -1.53
N LEU A 46 -1.20 -11.54 -1.83
CA LEU A 46 -1.56 -10.27 -2.44
C LEU A 46 -1.40 -10.30 -3.95
N SER A 47 -2.51 -10.44 -4.67
CA SER A 47 -2.54 -10.29 -6.12
C SER A 47 -2.71 -8.83 -6.52
N GLN A 48 -2.60 -8.53 -7.81
CA GLN A 48 -2.94 -7.23 -8.40
C GLN A 48 -4.31 -6.69 -7.94
N GLU A 49 -5.29 -7.56 -7.74
CA GLU A 49 -6.63 -7.13 -7.27
C GLU A 49 -6.63 -6.70 -5.81
N SER A 50 -5.77 -7.28 -4.97
CA SER A 50 -5.68 -6.96 -3.54
C SER A 50 -5.16 -5.53 -3.29
N TRP A 51 -4.43 -4.97 -4.25
CA TRP A 51 -3.89 -3.61 -4.23
C TRP A 51 -4.88 -2.53 -4.70
N LEU A 52 -6.09 -2.93 -5.11
CA LEU A 52 -7.12 -2.03 -5.58
C LEU A 52 -8.19 -1.80 -4.53
N CYS A 53 -8.63 -0.55 -4.41
CA CYS A 53 -9.85 -0.23 -3.70
C CYS A 53 -11.06 -0.68 -4.54
N PRO A 54 -12.06 -1.36 -3.97
CA PRO A 54 -13.27 -1.76 -4.70
C PRO A 54 -13.98 -0.59 -5.40
N SER A 55 -13.94 0.61 -4.80
CA SER A 55 -14.52 1.82 -5.38
C SER A 55 -13.72 2.33 -6.57
N ASP A 56 -12.40 2.35 -6.49
CA ASP A 56 -11.51 2.75 -7.58
C ASP A 56 -11.57 1.74 -8.75
N ARG A 57 -11.59 0.43 -8.43
CA ARG A 57 -11.78 -0.65 -9.42
C ARG A 57 -13.07 -0.46 -10.23
N SER A 58 -14.16 -0.13 -9.54
CA SER A 58 -15.47 0.10 -10.16
C SER A 58 -15.47 1.36 -11.06
N LEU A 59 -14.70 2.39 -10.68
CA LEU A 59 -14.53 3.60 -11.47
C LEU A 59 -13.68 3.35 -12.72
N GLU A 60 -12.57 2.65 -12.58
CA GLU A 60 -11.67 2.29 -13.69
C GLU A 60 -12.37 1.44 -14.74
N MET A 61 -13.19 0.46 -14.33
CA MET A 61 -14.01 -0.33 -15.25
C MET A 61 -14.98 0.54 -16.06
N LYS A 62 -15.58 1.58 -15.46
CA LYS A 62 -16.49 2.50 -16.15
C LYS A 62 -15.76 3.43 -17.12
N LEU A 63 -14.49 3.74 -16.85
CA LEU A 63 -13.70 4.69 -17.63
C LEU A 63 -12.85 4.02 -18.73
N SER A 64 -12.84 2.69 -18.84
CA SER A 64 -12.06 1.92 -19.82
C SER A 64 -10.57 2.32 -19.88
N LYS A 65 -10.00 2.70 -18.73
CA LYS A 65 -8.67 3.34 -18.63
C LYS A 65 -7.51 2.37 -18.38
N GLN A 66 -7.76 1.06 -18.31
CA GLN A 66 -6.71 0.08 -18.03
C GLN A 66 -5.72 -0.06 -19.21
N LYS A 67 -4.69 0.79 -19.20
CA LYS A 67 -3.54 0.70 -20.11
C LYS A 67 -2.28 0.12 -19.47
N LYS A 68 -2.22 0.06 -18.13
CA LYS A 68 -1.03 -0.40 -17.37
C LYS A 68 -1.23 -1.82 -16.87
N LYS A 69 -0.17 -2.64 -16.90
CA LYS A 69 -0.17 -4.02 -16.41
C LYS A 69 -0.18 -4.07 -14.89
N TYR A 70 0.56 -3.16 -14.25
CA TYR A 70 0.59 -3.01 -12.79
C TYR A 70 0.10 -1.64 -12.35
N TYR A 71 -0.86 -1.63 -11.43
CA TYR A 71 -1.46 -0.41 -10.89
C TYR A 71 -2.03 -0.66 -9.50
N GLY A 72 -2.53 0.36 -8.81
CA GLY A 72 -3.11 0.15 -7.50
C GLY A 72 -3.69 1.43 -6.90
N SER A 73 -4.52 1.23 -5.89
CA SER A 73 -5.15 2.32 -5.13
C SER A 73 -4.44 2.55 -3.79
N TYR A 74 -3.65 1.59 -3.31
CA TYR A 74 -2.96 1.66 -2.02
C TYR A 74 -1.46 1.88 -2.20
N ILE A 75 -0.95 3.01 -1.73
CA ILE A 75 0.47 3.36 -1.74
C ILE A 75 1.11 2.87 -0.45
N ALA A 76 2.02 1.90 -0.55
CA ALA A 76 2.80 1.42 0.59
C ALA A 76 3.91 2.41 0.97
N THR A 77 4.16 2.52 2.27
CA THR A 77 5.28 3.31 2.80
C THR A 77 6.58 2.53 2.60
N ARG A 78 7.60 3.20 2.04
CA ARG A 78 8.93 2.62 1.85
C ARG A 78 9.75 2.75 3.13
N PHE A 79 9.61 1.78 4.03
CA PHE A 79 10.43 1.71 5.23
C PHE A 79 11.82 1.17 4.91
N ASP A 80 12.76 1.47 5.80
CA ASP A 80 14.08 0.85 5.79
C ASP A 80 14.00 -0.63 6.16
N ARG A 81 15.15 -1.30 6.23
CA ARG A 81 15.22 -2.73 6.58
C ARG A 81 14.82 -3.02 8.03
N ASN A 82 14.58 -2.02 8.87
CA ASN A 82 14.25 -2.23 10.27
C ASN A 82 12.74 -2.51 10.43
N PRO A 83 12.34 -3.70 10.91
CA PRO A 83 10.93 -4.05 11.08
C PRO A 83 10.19 -3.12 12.06
N GLN A 84 10.90 -2.49 13.00
CA GLN A 84 10.33 -1.63 14.04
C GLN A 84 10.07 -0.18 13.60
N THR A 85 10.57 0.24 12.43
CA THR A 85 10.47 1.62 11.96
C THR A 85 9.04 2.18 11.92
N PRO A 86 8.01 1.42 11.47
CA PRO A 86 6.64 1.93 11.47
C PRO A 86 6.10 2.18 12.88
N TYR A 87 6.45 1.33 13.86
CA TYR A 87 6.00 1.45 15.25
C TYR A 87 6.65 2.65 15.95
N ARG A 88 7.92 2.92 15.66
CA ARG A 88 8.65 4.05 16.26
C ARG A 88 7.99 5.41 15.99
N TRP A 89 7.41 5.58 14.81
CA TRP A 89 6.84 6.86 14.36
C TRP A 89 5.32 6.81 14.15
N ASN A 90 4.69 5.69 14.51
CA ASN A 90 3.29 5.38 14.23
C ASN A 90 2.88 5.71 12.78
N GLN A 91 3.71 5.30 11.82
CA GLN A 91 3.50 5.58 10.41
C GLN A 91 2.63 4.47 9.78
N PRO A 92 1.68 4.83 8.90
CA PRO A 92 0.86 3.83 8.22
C PRO A 92 1.72 2.96 7.31
N TRP A 93 1.37 1.68 7.22
CA TRP A 93 2.02 0.73 6.31
C TRP A 93 1.66 0.99 4.86
N ALA A 94 0.40 1.35 4.62
CA ALA A 94 -0.08 1.78 3.32
C ALA A 94 -1.24 2.76 3.49
N MET A 95 -1.42 3.63 2.51
CA MET A 95 -2.51 4.59 2.44
C MET A 95 -3.16 4.59 1.08
N GLU A 96 -4.44 4.92 1.03
CA GLU A 96 -5.16 5.08 -0.21
C GLU A 96 -4.70 6.34 -0.95
N ARG A 97 -4.47 6.24 -2.27
CA ARG A 97 -3.97 7.33 -3.12
C ARG A 97 -4.95 8.49 -3.28
N GLY A 98 -6.21 8.30 -2.88
CA GLY A 98 -7.26 9.30 -3.01
C GLY A 98 -8.44 9.06 -2.07
N ASN A 99 -9.31 10.05 -1.96
CA ASN A 99 -10.51 10.01 -1.14
C ASN A 99 -11.70 9.40 -1.92
N PHE A 100 -11.64 8.11 -2.22
CA PHE A 100 -12.68 7.43 -2.99
C PHE A 100 -13.99 7.26 -2.20
N HIS A 101 -13.95 7.43 -0.88
CA HIS A 101 -15.06 7.17 0.04
C HIS A 101 -15.68 8.44 0.64
N LYS A 102 -15.21 9.63 0.27
CA LYS A 102 -15.63 10.95 0.81
C LYS A 102 -15.42 11.12 2.32
N GLN A 103 -14.71 10.20 2.98
CA GLN A 103 -14.41 10.19 4.42
C GLN A 103 -12.91 10.33 4.71
N GLY A 104 -12.10 10.55 3.67
CA GLY A 104 -10.66 10.62 3.75
C GLY A 104 -10.00 9.40 3.12
N CYS A 105 -8.67 9.41 3.06
CA CYS A 105 -7.91 8.25 2.62
C CYS A 105 -7.93 7.18 3.71
N HIS A 106 -8.18 5.92 3.32
CA HIS A 106 -7.96 4.82 4.24
C HIS A 106 -6.47 4.58 4.47
N MET A 107 -6.07 4.39 5.72
CA MET A 107 -4.70 4.07 6.13
C MET A 107 -4.70 2.79 6.95
N VAL A 108 -3.77 1.89 6.67
CA VAL A 108 -3.56 0.69 7.47
C VAL A 108 -2.38 0.95 8.39
N MET A 109 -2.61 0.80 9.69
CA MET A 109 -1.63 1.06 10.72
C MET A 109 -0.85 -0.23 11.06
N PRO A 110 0.30 -0.10 11.76
CA PRO A 110 1.13 -1.27 12.10
C PRO A 110 0.43 -2.34 12.95
N ASP A 111 -0.54 -1.95 13.76
CA ASP A 111 -1.37 -2.84 14.58
C ASP A 111 -2.49 -3.54 13.78
N GLY A 112 -2.60 -3.26 12.48
CA GLY A 112 -3.64 -3.80 11.60
C GLY A 112 -4.96 -3.03 11.65
N SER A 113 -5.06 -1.98 12.48
CA SER A 113 -6.20 -1.08 12.45
C SER A 113 -6.26 -0.33 11.13
N VAL A 114 -7.49 0.00 10.69
CA VAL A 114 -7.72 0.78 9.48
C VAL A 114 -8.39 2.08 9.88
N HIS A 115 -7.71 3.19 9.65
CA HIS A 115 -8.18 4.52 9.96
C HIS A 115 -8.63 5.22 8.67
N SER A 116 -9.71 6.00 8.72
CA SER A 116 -10.08 6.97 7.71
C SER A 116 -9.92 8.37 8.29
N THR A 117 -9.31 9.29 7.53
CA THR A 117 -9.20 10.67 7.99
C THR A 117 -9.17 11.64 6.82
N MET A 118 -10.02 12.66 6.91
CA MET A 118 -10.01 13.82 6.02
C MET A 118 -8.79 14.71 6.26
N ASN A 119 -8.10 14.52 7.38
CA ASN A 119 -6.93 15.29 7.75
C ASN A 119 -5.85 14.38 8.37
N PRO A 120 -5.06 13.67 7.53
CA PRO A 120 -4.11 12.65 7.99
C PRO A 120 -2.96 13.16 8.85
N PHE A 121 -2.85 14.48 9.01
CA PHE A 121 -1.82 15.13 9.81
C PHE A 121 -2.38 15.97 10.97
N TYR A 122 -3.70 16.01 11.18
CA TYR A 122 -4.29 16.78 12.28
C TYR A 122 -4.25 15.99 13.58
N GLY A 123 -3.67 16.58 14.63
CA GLY A 123 -3.55 15.96 15.95
C GLY A 123 -2.18 15.36 16.27
N ARG A 124 -1.11 15.76 15.56
CA ARG A 124 0.24 15.76 16.14
C ARG A 124 0.42 17.00 17.02
#